data_AF-A0A970GX84-F1
#
_entry.id   AF-A0A970GX84-F1
#
_cell.length_a   1.000
_cell.length_b   1.000
_cell.length_c   1.000
_cell.angle_alpha   90.00
_cell.angle_beta   90.00
_cell.angle_gamma   90.00
#
_symmetry.space_group_name_H-M   'P 1'
#
loop_
_entity.id
_entity.type
_entity.pdbx_description
1 polymer ?
#
loop_
_entity_poly.entity_id
_entity_poly.type
_entity_poly.pdbx_seq_one_letter_code
_entity_poly.pdbx_strand_id
1 'polypeptide(L)'
;MGYAVYALKIGGCVLLISSSLILGNTIKKSLKERVRILSSLQNALRYLINQINTYSILEDGLMACSLAMYKSDGGRDLFASAAGNLAKGMEAQEAWSKAVDSFEDSIYLKAEDKTALYEIGAVLGNSKTEIQSEVINNVIERLGELEKKADEINTRDGGIVTKICIAASVILSVILW
;
A
#
# COMPACT_ATOMS: atom_id res chain seq x y z
N MET A 1 24.87 -45.73 -1.87
CA MET A 1 24.70 -44.62 -0.90
C MET A 1 25.12 -43.27 -1.46
N GLY A 2 26.29 -43.13 -2.12
CA GLY A 2 26.78 -41.83 -2.62
C GLY A 2 25.84 -41.10 -3.59
N TYR A 3 25.31 -41.78 -4.62
CA TYR A 3 24.43 -41.15 -5.62
C TYR A 3 23.17 -40.48 -5.02
N ALA A 4 22.57 -41.09 -4.01
CA ALA A 4 21.39 -40.54 -3.32
C ALA A 4 21.72 -39.25 -2.56
N VAL A 5 22.92 -39.19 -1.95
CA VAL A 5 23.40 -37.99 -1.24
C VAL A 5 23.68 -36.84 -2.21
N TYR A 6 24.31 -37.13 -3.36
CA TYR A 6 24.55 -36.10 -4.39
C TYR A 6 23.25 -35.59 -5.02
N ALA A 7 22.29 -36.47 -5.30
CA ALA A 7 20.99 -36.08 -5.82
C ALA A 7 20.24 -35.14 -4.84
N LEU A 8 20.28 -35.45 -3.54
CA LEU A 8 19.66 -34.61 -2.51
C LEU A 8 20.31 -33.22 -2.42
N LYS A 9 21.65 -33.15 -2.47
CA LYS A 9 22.40 -31.88 -2.45
C LYS A 9 22.06 -31.00 -3.65
N ILE A 10 22.05 -31.57 -4.85
CA ILE A 10 21.71 -30.84 -6.07
C ILE A 10 20.27 -30.33 -6.01
N GLY A 11 19.32 -31.17 -5.56
CA GLY A 11 17.93 -30.76 -5.36
C GLY A 11 17.79 -29.60 -4.37
N GLY A 12 18.53 -29.64 -3.26
CA GLY A 12 18.56 -28.54 -2.28
C GLY A 12 19.04 -27.21 -2.86
N CYS A 13 20.13 -27.23 -3.63
CA CYS A 13 20.66 -26.03 -4.27
C CYS A 13 19.65 -25.42 -5.27
N VAL A 14 18.98 -26.25 -6.07
CA VAL A 14 17.96 -25.80 -7.02
C VAL A 14 16.78 -25.14 -6.29
N LEU A 15 16.32 -25.73 -5.19
CA LEU A 15 15.24 -25.18 -4.38
C LEU A 15 15.61 -23.83 -3.76
N LEU A 16 16.82 -23.69 -3.22
CA LEU A 16 17.31 -22.42 -2.64
C LEU A 16 17.34 -21.30 -3.67
N ILE A 17 17.94 -21.56 -4.84
CA ILE A 17 18.05 -20.56 -5.90
C ILE A 17 16.66 -20.14 -6.42
N SER A 18 15.78 -21.11 -6.67
CA SER A 18 14.41 -20.83 -7.14
C SER A 18 13.61 -20.02 -6.12
N SER A 19 13.72 -20.34 -4.83
CA SER A 19 13.03 -19.62 -3.75
C SER A 19 13.54 -18.18 -3.62
N SER A 20 14.86 -17.98 -3.71
CA SER A 20 15.46 -16.64 -3.68
C SER A 20 15.01 -15.75 -4.85
N LEU A 21 14.84 -16.32 -6.04
CA LEU A 21 14.30 -15.58 -7.20
C LEU A 21 12.85 -15.15 -6.98
N ILE A 22 12.02 -16.05 -6.46
CA ILE A 22 10.61 -15.77 -6.13
C ILE A 22 10.52 -14.67 -5.06
N LEU A 23 11.34 -14.76 -4.00
CA LEU A 23 11.39 -13.76 -2.93
C LEU A 23 11.82 -12.38 -3.45
N GLY A 24 12.91 -12.32 -4.22
CA GLY A 24 13.39 -11.05 -4.80
C GLY A 24 12.34 -10.38 -5.68
N ASN A 25 11.65 -11.16 -6.54
CA ASN A 25 10.56 -10.64 -7.38
C ASN A 25 9.34 -10.20 -6.55
N THR A 26 9.01 -10.91 -5.48
CA THR A 26 7.91 -10.55 -4.59
C THR A 26 8.17 -9.21 -3.88
N ILE A 27 9.39 -9.01 -3.37
CA ILE A 27 9.79 -7.74 -2.73
C ILE A 27 9.74 -6.60 -3.75
N LYS A 28 10.31 -6.80 -4.95
CA LYS A 28 10.26 -5.80 -6.03
C LYS A 28 8.83 -5.42 -6.39
N LYS A 29 7.94 -6.41 -6.51
CA LYS A 29 6.51 -6.15 -6.74
C LYS A 29 5.92 -5.32 -5.61
N SER A 30 6.13 -5.71 -4.35
CA SER A 30 5.63 -4.99 -3.18
C SER A 30 6.07 -3.51 -3.15
N LEU A 31 7.32 -3.21 -3.53
CA LEU A 31 7.81 -1.83 -3.59
C LEU A 31 7.08 -1.02 -4.66
N LYS A 32 6.86 -1.62 -5.83
CA LYS A 32 6.11 -0.99 -6.92
C LYS A 32 4.63 -0.78 -6.55
N GLU A 33 4.01 -1.75 -5.87
CA GLU A 33 2.63 -1.62 -5.41
C GLU A 33 2.47 -0.49 -4.41
N ARG A 34 3.39 -0.33 -3.46
CA ARG A 34 3.36 0.79 -2.50
C ARG A 34 3.35 2.14 -3.20
N VAL A 35 4.24 2.36 -4.18
CA VAL A 35 4.28 3.61 -4.97
C VAL A 35 2.94 3.84 -5.68
N ARG A 36 2.43 2.83 -6.38
CA ARG A 36 1.13 2.90 -7.08
C ARG A 36 -0.01 3.30 -6.14
N ILE A 37 -0.13 2.63 -4.99
CA ILE A 37 -1.21 2.86 -4.03
C ILE A 37 -1.10 4.27 -3.43
N LEU A 38 0.10 4.73 -3.05
CA LEU A 38 0.28 6.08 -2.52
C LEU A 38 -0.11 7.16 -3.52
N SER A 39 0.25 6.98 -4.80
CA SER A 39 -0.14 7.88 -5.89
C SER A 39 -1.67 7.89 -6.07
N SER A 40 -2.28 6.71 -6.10
CA SER A 40 -3.73 6.52 -6.23
C SER A 40 -4.51 7.19 -5.09
N LEU A 41 -4.06 7.01 -3.85
CA LEU A 41 -4.67 7.63 -2.66
C LEU A 41 -4.60 9.16 -2.72
N GLN A 42 -3.46 9.74 -3.12
CA GLN A 42 -3.35 11.18 -3.29
C GLN A 42 -4.35 11.74 -4.30
N ASN A 43 -4.50 11.08 -5.46
CA ASN A 43 -5.44 11.50 -6.49
C ASN A 43 -6.89 11.41 -6.00
N ALA A 44 -7.23 10.33 -5.31
CA ALA A 44 -8.56 10.15 -4.72
C ALA A 44 -8.87 11.18 -3.63
N LEU A 45 -7.88 11.53 -2.79
CA LEU A 45 -8.05 12.57 -1.76
C LEU A 45 -8.21 13.97 -2.35
N ARG A 46 -7.47 14.30 -3.43
CA ARG A 46 -7.70 15.55 -4.18
C ARG A 46 -9.11 15.61 -4.74
N TYR A 47 -9.62 14.48 -5.25
CA TYR A 47 -11.00 14.38 -5.69
C TYR A 47 -11.98 14.54 -4.53
N LEU A 48 -11.71 13.94 -3.36
CA LEU A 48 -12.51 14.08 -2.15
C LEU A 48 -12.64 15.52 -1.69
N ILE A 49 -11.54 16.31 -1.72
CA ILE A 49 -11.58 17.75 -1.39
C ILE A 49 -12.58 18.49 -2.29
N ASN A 50 -12.56 18.22 -3.60
CA ASN A 50 -13.52 18.82 -4.53
C ASN A 50 -14.96 18.39 -4.23
N GLN A 51 -15.16 17.15 -3.79
CA GLN A 51 -16.47 16.61 -3.45
C GLN A 51 -17.01 17.13 -2.11
N ILE A 52 -16.17 17.34 -1.10
CA ILE A 52 -16.55 17.95 0.19
C ILE A 52 -17.15 19.34 0.00
N ASN A 53 -16.64 20.10 -0.98
CA ASN A 53 -17.17 21.41 -1.31
C ASN A 53 -18.48 21.37 -2.14
N THR A 54 -18.83 20.21 -2.71
CA THR A 54 -19.92 20.06 -3.68
C THR A 54 -21.11 19.28 -3.11
N TYR A 55 -20.87 18.22 -2.35
CA TYR A 55 -21.92 17.37 -1.76
C TYR A 55 -22.23 17.75 -0.32
N SER A 56 -23.50 17.67 0.04
CA SER A 56 -23.96 17.85 1.43
C SER A 56 -23.78 16.61 2.30
N ILE A 57 -23.59 15.43 1.70
CA ILE A 57 -23.49 14.15 2.40
C ILE A 57 -22.11 13.52 2.13
N LEU A 58 -21.35 13.30 3.20
CA LEU A 58 -19.98 12.76 3.14
C LEU A 58 -19.93 11.34 2.53
N GLU A 59 -20.95 10.53 2.78
CA GLU A 59 -21.09 9.18 2.21
C GLU A 59 -21.02 9.19 0.68
N ASP A 60 -21.79 10.09 0.04
CA ASP A 60 -21.82 10.23 -1.42
C ASP A 60 -20.46 10.68 -1.97
N GLY A 61 -19.81 11.62 -1.28
CA GLY A 61 -18.47 12.08 -1.63
C GLY A 61 -17.43 10.96 -1.61
N LEU A 62 -17.44 10.13 -0.56
CA LEU A 62 -16.54 8.97 -0.45
C LEU A 62 -16.86 7.89 -1.49
N MET A 63 -18.14 7.61 -1.74
CA MET A 63 -18.54 6.66 -2.78
C MET A 63 -18.13 7.15 -4.17
N ALA A 64 -18.29 8.43 -4.47
CA ALA A 64 -17.84 9.04 -5.72
C ALA A 64 -16.32 8.90 -5.90
N CYS A 65 -15.52 9.08 -4.84
CA CYS A 65 -14.09 8.83 -4.86
C CYS A 65 -13.78 7.38 -5.25
N SER A 66 -14.46 6.41 -4.63
CA SER A 66 -14.29 4.99 -4.95
C SER A 66 -14.58 4.70 -6.43
N LEU A 67 -15.66 5.26 -6.97
CA LEU A 67 -16.07 5.06 -8.36
C LEU A 67 -15.15 5.74 -9.38
N ALA A 68 -14.49 6.84 -9.00
CA ALA A 68 -13.53 7.54 -9.84
C ALA A 68 -12.19 6.79 -9.99
N MET A 69 -11.89 5.85 -9.08
CA MET A 69 -10.65 5.08 -9.08
C MET A 69 -10.77 3.81 -9.92
N TYR A 70 -9.72 3.49 -10.70
CA TYR A 70 -9.63 2.18 -11.31
C TYR A 70 -9.38 1.11 -10.24
N LYS A 71 -10.02 -0.06 -10.38
CA LYS A 71 -9.81 -1.20 -9.48
C LYS A 71 -8.32 -1.62 -9.44
N SER A 72 -7.61 -1.42 -10.54
CA SER A 72 -6.20 -1.73 -10.71
C SER A 72 -5.24 -0.74 -10.05
N ASP A 73 -5.72 0.35 -9.43
CA ASP A 73 -4.86 1.41 -8.85
C ASP A 73 -4.76 1.32 -7.32
N GLY A 74 -5.64 0.52 -6.71
CA GLY A 74 -5.65 0.29 -5.26
C GLY A 74 -6.23 1.49 -4.52
N GLY A 75 -6.76 1.26 -3.31
CA GLY A 75 -7.43 2.30 -2.52
C GLY A 75 -8.93 2.45 -2.81
N ARG A 76 -9.45 1.92 -3.91
CA ARG A 76 -10.89 1.94 -4.23
C ARG A 76 -11.75 1.38 -3.08
N ASP A 77 -11.34 0.26 -2.52
CA ASP A 77 -12.10 -0.46 -1.48
C ASP A 77 -12.05 0.27 -0.13
N LEU A 78 -11.01 1.06 0.13
CA LEU A 78 -10.91 1.93 1.30
C LEU A 78 -12.07 2.95 1.30
N PHE A 79 -12.23 3.69 0.21
CA PHE A 79 -13.29 4.70 0.10
C PHE A 79 -14.69 4.09 0.08
N ALA A 80 -14.87 2.95 -0.62
CA ALA A 80 -16.14 2.22 -0.63
C ALA A 80 -16.51 1.71 0.78
N SER A 81 -15.54 1.15 1.51
CA SER A 81 -15.77 0.66 2.87
C SER A 81 -16.05 1.80 3.84
N ALA A 82 -15.37 2.94 3.72
CA ALA A 82 -15.63 4.11 4.55
C ALA A 82 -17.06 4.65 4.32
N ALA A 83 -17.48 4.77 3.06
CA ALA A 83 -18.85 5.15 2.71
C ALA A 83 -19.87 4.14 3.28
N GLY A 84 -19.64 2.83 3.08
CA GLY A 84 -20.53 1.80 3.60
C GLY A 84 -20.57 1.71 5.13
N ASN A 85 -19.52 2.14 5.83
CA ASN A 85 -19.52 2.26 7.29
C ASN A 85 -20.34 3.48 7.76
N LEU A 86 -20.21 4.62 7.07
CA LEU A 86 -21.04 5.80 7.32
C LEU A 86 -22.53 5.51 7.10
N ALA A 87 -22.87 4.80 6.02
CA ALA A 87 -24.23 4.39 5.69
C ALA A 87 -24.91 3.57 6.81
N LYS A 88 -24.09 2.87 7.60
CA LYS A 88 -24.54 2.08 8.77
C LYS A 88 -24.70 2.93 10.04
N GLY A 89 -24.50 4.25 9.95
CA GLY A 89 -24.63 5.18 11.06
C GLY A 89 -23.38 5.31 11.94
N MET A 90 -22.21 4.83 11.49
CA MET A 90 -20.96 5.04 12.23
C MET A 90 -20.54 6.52 12.17
N GLU A 91 -19.86 7.00 13.21
CA GLU A 91 -19.23 8.31 13.18
C GLU A 91 -18.14 8.35 12.10
N ALA A 92 -17.94 9.49 11.44
CA ALA A 92 -17.02 9.62 10.31
C ALA A 92 -15.58 9.19 10.62
N GLN A 93 -15.05 9.56 11.79
CA GLN A 93 -13.72 9.14 12.21
C GLN A 93 -13.63 7.62 12.39
N GLU A 94 -14.62 7.01 13.04
CA GLU A 94 -14.67 5.56 13.26
C GLU A 94 -14.84 4.80 11.94
N ALA A 95 -15.76 5.26 11.10
CA ALA A 95 -16.06 4.68 9.79
C ALA A 95 -14.82 4.63 8.89
N TRP A 96 -14.05 5.72 8.88
CA TRP A 96 -12.81 5.84 8.14
C TRP A 96 -11.70 4.97 8.74
N SER A 97 -11.46 5.05 10.05
CA SER A 97 -10.40 4.28 10.72
C SER A 97 -10.60 2.78 10.52
N LYS A 98 -11.85 2.31 10.64
CA LYS A 98 -12.21 0.92 10.36
C LYS A 98 -11.98 0.52 8.90
N ALA A 99 -12.18 1.45 7.97
CA ALA A 99 -11.89 1.21 6.56
C ALA A 99 -10.38 1.13 6.30
N VAL A 100 -9.57 1.97 6.97
CA VAL A 100 -8.09 1.90 6.92
C VAL A 100 -7.58 0.56 7.45
N ASP A 101 -8.20 0.03 8.52
CA ASP A 101 -7.83 -1.26 9.12
C ASP A 101 -8.16 -2.46 8.23
N SER A 102 -9.26 -2.39 7.49
CA SER A 102 -9.77 -3.47 6.64
C SER A 102 -9.36 -3.37 5.17
N PHE A 103 -8.58 -2.35 4.82
CA PHE A 103 -8.11 -2.12 3.46
C PHE A 103 -7.16 -3.24 3.00
N GLU A 104 -7.57 -4.01 1.97
CA GLU A 104 -6.84 -5.19 1.48
C GLU A 104 -5.40 -4.87 1.07
N ASP A 105 -5.21 -3.78 0.33
CA ASP A 105 -3.90 -3.31 -0.15
C ASP A 105 -3.05 -2.67 0.97
N SER A 106 -3.56 -2.60 2.21
CA SER A 106 -2.81 -2.08 3.35
C SER A 106 -1.58 -2.91 3.71
N ILE A 107 -1.46 -4.12 3.17
CA ILE A 107 -0.25 -4.97 3.27
C ILE A 107 0.98 -4.34 2.59
N TYR A 108 0.76 -3.48 1.60
CA TYR A 108 1.84 -2.78 0.88
C TYR A 108 2.20 -1.45 1.55
N LEU A 109 1.38 -0.97 2.47
CA LEU A 109 1.57 0.27 3.21
C LEU A 109 2.41 0.05 4.46
N LYS A 110 3.31 1.00 4.73
CA LYS A 110 4.05 1.07 5.99
C LYS A 110 3.21 1.75 7.07
N ALA A 111 3.65 1.62 8.33
CA ALA A 111 3.02 2.27 9.47
C ALA A 111 2.87 3.79 9.28
N GLU A 112 3.92 4.45 8.77
CA GLU A 112 3.92 5.90 8.47
C GLU A 112 2.83 6.32 7.46
N ASP A 113 2.54 5.47 6.47
CA ASP A 113 1.49 5.67 5.47
C ASP A 113 0.11 5.56 6.14
N LYS A 114 -0.09 4.52 6.96
CA LYS A 114 -1.34 4.31 7.71
C LYS A 114 -1.60 5.44 8.70
N THR A 115 -0.57 5.91 9.41
CA THR A 115 -0.69 7.07 10.31
C THR A 115 -1.19 8.31 9.57
N ALA A 116 -0.66 8.59 8.38
CA ALA A 116 -1.14 9.70 7.56
C ALA A 116 -2.61 9.52 7.16
N LEU A 117 -3.04 8.28 6.86
CA LEU A 117 -4.44 8.00 6.56
C LEU A 117 -5.37 8.18 7.77
N TYR A 118 -4.99 7.78 8.99
CA TYR A 118 -5.85 7.96 10.16
C TYR A 118 -6.10 9.44 10.49
N GLU A 119 -5.13 10.33 10.20
CA GLU A 119 -5.28 11.78 10.41
C GLU A 119 -6.45 12.38 9.62
N ILE A 120 -6.78 11.79 8.47
CA ILE A 120 -7.94 12.20 7.65
C ILE A 120 -9.24 11.96 8.41
N GLY A 121 -9.37 10.81 9.08
CA GLY A 121 -10.59 10.44 9.81
C GLY A 121 -10.99 11.48 10.85
N ALA A 122 -10.02 12.13 11.49
CA ALA A 122 -10.26 13.15 12.51
C ALA A 122 -10.90 14.45 11.97
N VAL A 123 -10.81 14.70 10.67
CA VAL A 123 -11.42 15.89 10.02
C VAL A 123 -12.63 15.56 9.17
N LEU A 124 -12.87 14.28 8.87
CA LEU A 124 -14.07 13.85 8.15
C LEU A 124 -15.32 14.14 8.99
N GLY A 125 -16.29 14.83 8.39
CA GLY A 125 -17.56 15.19 9.05
C GLY A 125 -17.49 16.47 9.88
N ASN A 126 -16.36 17.20 9.88
CA ASN A 126 -16.28 18.54 10.44
C ASN A 126 -17.07 19.52 9.56
N SER A 127 -17.85 20.42 10.16
CA SER A 127 -18.64 21.41 9.44
C SER A 127 -17.80 22.53 8.79
N LYS A 128 -16.51 22.64 9.15
CA LYS A 128 -15.59 23.65 8.61
C LYS A 128 -14.78 23.06 7.45
N THR A 129 -15.28 23.23 6.24
CA THR A 129 -14.72 22.66 5.01
C THR A 129 -13.31 23.19 4.69
N GLU A 130 -12.96 24.42 5.09
CA GLU A 130 -11.62 24.97 4.92
C GLU A 130 -10.58 24.21 5.74
N ILE A 131 -10.87 23.95 7.03
CA ILE A 131 -9.99 23.20 7.92
C ILE A 131 -9.85 21.76 7.43
N GLN A 132 -10.96 21.15 7.00
CA GLN A 132 -10.95 19.80 6.46
C GLN A 132 -10.09 19.71 5.20
N SER A 133 -10.21 20.67 4.29
CA SER A 133 -9.40 20.73 3.06
C SER A 133 -7.92 20.96 3.34
N GLU A 134 -7.57 21.83 4.29
CA GLU A 134 -6.20 22.08 4.71
C GLU A 134 -5.53 20.81 5.26
N VAL A 135 -6.19 20.10 6.17
CA VAL A 135 -5.64 18.85 6.74
C VAL A 135 -5.50 17.77 5.67
N ILE A 136 -6.49 17.60 4.78
CA ILE A 136 -6.38 16.61 3.70
C ILE A 136 -5.23 16.99 2.74
N ASN A 137 -5.01 18.26 2.43
CA ASN A 137 -3.88 18.71 1.62
C ASN A 137 -2.53 18.40 2.30
N ASN A 138 -2.38 18.66 3.59
CA ASN A 138 -1.17 18.30 4.34
C ASN A 138 -0.90 16.79 4.29
N VAL A 139 -1.96 15.97 4.40
CA VAL A 139 -1.83 14.51 4.25
C VAL A 139 -1.44 14.13 2.82
N ILE A 140 -2.02 14.75 1.79
CA ILE A 140 -1.63 14.52 0.39
C ILE A 140 -0.15 14.83 0.18
N GLU A 141 0.35 15.95 0.69
CA GLU A 141 1.77 16.32 0.58
C GLU A 141 2.66 15.28 1.27
N ARG A 142 2.32 14.87 2.48
CA ARG A 142 3.05 13.83 3.21
C ARG A 142 3.02 12.48 2.49
N LEU A 143 1.89 12.08 1.91
CA LEU A 143 1.81 10.86 1.08
C LEU A 143 2.69 10.98 -0.16
N GLY A 144 2.80 12.16 -0.77
CA GLY A 144 3.71 12.44 -1.88
C GLY A 144 5.19 12.33 -1.49
N GLU A 145 5.58 12.79 -0.31
CA GLU A 145 6.93 12.56 0.22
C GLU A 145 7.22 11.08 0.47
N LEU A 146 6.23 10.34 0.99
CA LEU A 146 6.33 8.91 1.24
C LEU A 146 6.39 8.11 -0.06
N GLU A 147 5.65 8.53 -1.10
CA GLU A 147 5.70 7.98 -2.44
C GLU A 147 7.10 8.18 -3.03
N LYS A 148 7.64 9.41 -2.97
CA LYS A 148 8.98 9.70 -3.46
C LYS A 148 10.04 8.85 -2.76
N LYS A 149 9.98 8.74 -1.43
CA LYS A 149 10.85 7.84 -0.65
C LYS A 149 10.69 6.38 -1.08
N ALA A 150 9.46 5.93 -1.34
CA ALA A 150 9.19 4.58 -1.79
C ALA A 150 9.74 4.33 -3.21
N ASP A 151 9.66 5.32 -4.10
CA ASP A 151 10.16 5.23 -5.47
C ASP A 151 11.70 5.29 -5.53
N GLU A 152 12.34 6.10 -4.70
CA GLU A 152 13.80 6.09 -4.52
C GLU A 152 14.30 4.71 -4.06
N ILE A 153 13.58 4.08 -3.13
CA ILE A 153 13.88 2.70 -2.70
C ILE A 153 13.61 1.71 -3.84
N ASN A 154 12.51 1.84 -4.57
CA ASN A 154 12.16 0.94 -5.67
C ASN A 154 13.18 1.01 -6.82
N THR A 155 13.62 2.21 -7.19
CA THR A 155 14.61 2.46 -8.26
C THR A 155 16.01 2.02 -7.85
N ARG A 156 16.43 2.31 -6.61
CA ARG A 156 17.74 1.90 -6.09
C ARG A 156 17.80 0.39 -5.83
N ASP A 157 16.80 -0.14 -5.11
CA ASP A 157 16.90 -1.46 -4.48
C ASP A 157 16.19 -2.57 -5.28
N GLY A 158 15.30 -2.23 -6.21
CA GLY A 158 14.49 -3.22 -6.95
C GLY A 158 15.30 -4.24 -7.75
N GLY A 159 16.50 -3.87 -8.23
CA GLY A 159 17.45 -4.80 -8.86
C GLY A 159 18.50 -5.35 -7.89
N ILE A 160 18.78 -4.64 -6.80
CA ILE A 160 19.81 -5.01 -5.82
C ILE A 160 19.32 -6.12 -4.89
N VAL A 161 18.07 -6.06 -4.44
CA VAL A 161 17.47 -7.08 -3.55
C VAL A 161 17.51 -8.46 -4.18
N THR A 162 17.08 -8.59 -5.43
CA THR A 162 17.15 -9.87 -6.16
C THR A 162 18.58 -10.39 -6.27
N LYS A 163 19.56 -9.50 -6.52
CA LYS A 163 20.99 -9.88 -6.56
C LYS A 163 21.50 -10.36 -5.20
N ILE A 164 21.11 -9.71 -4.10
CA ILE A 164 21.48 -10.12 -2.74
C ILE A 164 20.87 -11.48 -2.40
N CYS A 165 19.59 -11.72 -2.72
CA CYS A 165 18.93 -13.01 -2.49
C CYS A 165 19.61 -14.15 -3.26
N ILE A 166 20.02 -13.90 -4.51
CA ILE A 166 20.78 -14.87 -5.31
C ILE A 166 22.16 -15.10 -4.69
N ALA A 167 22.92 -14.05 -4.37
CA ALA A 167 24.24 -14.18 -3.77
C ALA A 167 24.22 -14.97 -2.45
N ALA A 168 23.26 -14.68 -1.57
CA ALA A 168 23.04 -15.42 -0.33
C ALA A 168 22.72 -16.90 -0.59
N SER A 169 21.87 -17.21 -1.58
CA SER A 169 21.55 -18.60 -1.93
C SER A 169 22.74 -19.37 -2.49
N VAL A 170 23.63 -18.71 -3.25
CA VAL A 170 24.86 -19.33 -3.76
C VAL A 170 25.81 -19.65 -2.60
N ILE A 171 26.00 -18.73 -1.66
CA ILE A 171 26.84 -18.97 -0.47
C ILE A 171 26.31 -20.16 0.34
N LEU A 172 24.99 -20.20 0.60
CA LEU A 172 24.37 -21.32 1.31
C LEU A 172 24.51 -22.64 0.54
N SER A 173 24.39 -22.61 -0.79
CA SER A 173 24.58 -23.79 -1.65
C SER A 173 26.01 -24.32 -1.61
N VAL A 174 27.01 -23.44 -1.46
CA VAL A 174 28.43 -23.82 -1.29
C VAL A 174 28.67 -24.43 0.09
N ILE A 175 28.04 -23.90 1.15
CA ILE A 175 28.14 -24.46 2.51
C ILE A 175 27.48 -25.84 2.60
N LEU A 176 26.41 -26.07 1.84
CA LEU A 176 25.69 -27.35 1.79
C LEU A 176 26.49 -28.47 1.07
N TRP A 177 27.53 -28.09 0.32
CA TRP A 177 28.29 -28.98 -0.56
C TRP A 177 29.31 -29.84 0.17
#